data_AF-B9Y7J9-F1
#
_entry.id   AF-B9Y7J9-F1
#
_cell.length_a   1.000
_cell.length_b   1.000
_cell.length_c   1.000
_cell.angle_alpha   90.00
_cell.angle_beta   90.00
_cell.angle_gamma   90.00
#
_symmetry.space_group_name_H-M   'P 1'
#
loop_
_entity.id
_entity.type
_entity.pdbx_description
1 polymer ?
#
loop_
_entity_poly.entity_id
_entity_poly.type
_entity_poly.pdbx_seq_one_letter_code
_entity_poly.pdbx_strand_id
1 'polypeptide(L)'
;RAVKKARERALKQGIEQGKDQGVLLNLVTIVLKKAKKGMRAAEIAGMLEEKVACIQTILKIKEEHPDYTEEQIAMKMISKSFYPATLRNKERLNEENGKFPFA
;
A
#
# COMPACT_ATOMS: atom_id res chain seq x y z
N ARG A 1 -14.86 30.58 4.08
CA ARG A 1 -14.08 30.19 2.88
C ARG A 1 -12.96 29.15 3.13
N ALA A 2 -12.44 28.98 4.36
CA ALA A 2 -11.36 28.01 4.65
C ALA A 2 -11.78 26.52 4.56
N VAL A 3 -13.00 26.19 4.98
CA VAL A 3 -13.50 24.79 5.03
C VAL A 3 -13.59 24.14 3.65
N LYS A 4 -13.91 24.91 2.61
CA LYS A 4 -14.05 24.40 1.23
C LYS A 4 -12.71 23.92 0.66
N LYS A 5 -11.63 24.68 0.89
CA LYS A 5 -10.25 24.31 0.49
C LYS A 5 -9.72 23.11 1.27
N ALA A 6 -10.08 22.98 2.55
CA ALA A 6 -9.66 21.84 3.37
C ALA A 6 -10.27 20.52 2.85
N ARG A 7 -11.55 20.55 2.44
CA ARG A 7 -12.25 19.37 1.91
C ARG A 7 -11.72 18.94 0.53
N GLU A 8 -11.42 19.87 -0.36
CA GLU A 8 -10.81 19.56 -1.67
C GLU A 8 -9.43 18.93 -1.54
N ARG A 9 -8.59 19.43 -0.60
CA ARG A 9 -7.27 18.83 -0.35
C ARG A 9 -7.38 17.43 0.23
N ALA A 10 -8.28 17.22 1.19
CA ALA A 10 -8.51 15.90 1.78
C ALA A 10 -9.01 14.88 0.74
N LEU A 11 -9.92 15.29 -0.15
CA LEU A 11 -10.42 14.44 -1.22
C LEU A 11 -9.33 14.11 -2.24
N LYS A 12 -8.55 15.11 -2.66
CA LYS A 12 -7.45 14.90 -3.63
C LYS A 12 -6.38 13.96 -3.06
N GLN A 13 -5.99 14.14 -1.79
CA GLN A 13 -5.04 13.26 -1.11
C GLN A 13 -5.58 11.83 -0.99
N GLY A 14 -6.86 11.65 -0.65
CA GLY A 14 -7.47 10.32 -0.57
C GLY A 14 -7.51 9.58 -1.92
N ILE A 15 -7.78 10.31 -3.02
CA ILE A 15 -7.79 9.73 -4.37
C ILE A 15 -6.37 9.37 -4.84
N GLU A 16 -5.40 10.22 -4.57
CA GLU A 16 -3.99 10.00 -4.96
C GLU A 16 -3.40 8.81 -4.19
N GLN A 17 -3.60 8.76 -2.87
CA GLN A 17 -3.17 7.63 -2.03
C GLN A 17 -3.85 6.31 -2.44
N GLY A 18 -5.14 6.35 -2.79
CA GLY A 18 -5.86 5.16 -3.26
C GLY A 18 -5.35 4.66 -4.62
N LYS A 19 -4.98 5.57 -5.53
CA LYS A 19 -4.37 5.20 -6.82
C LYS A 19 -3.00 4.57 -6.64
N ASP A 20 -2.14 5.16 -5.81
CA ASP A 20 -0.79 4.65 -5.59
C ASP A 20 -0.80 3.27 -4.91
N GLN A 21 -1.70 3.07 -3.95
CA GLN A 21 -1.92 1.75 -3.34
C GLN A 21 -2.43 0.72 -4.36
N GLY A 22 -3.36 1.11 -5.24
CA GLY A 22 -3.88 0.22 -6.28
C GLY A 22 -2.83 -0.19 -7.31
N VAL A 23 -1.98 0.75 -7.75
CA VAL A 23 -0.87 0.49 -8.68
C VAL A 23 0.14 -0.48 -8.05
N LEU A 24 0.52 -0.25 -6.80
CA LEU A 24 1.47 -1.11 -6.10
C LEU A 24 0.90 -2.50 -5.82
N LEU A 25 -0.36 -2.61 -5.43
CA LEU A 25 -1.02 -3.90 -5.22
C LEU A 25 -1.08 -4.72 -6.52
N ASN A 26 -1.40 -4.06 -7.64
CA ASN A 26 -1.38 -4.70 -8.95
C ASN A 26 0.04 -5.18 -9.32
N LEU A 27 1.05 -4.35 -9.08
CA LEU A 27 2.45 -4.73 -9.30
C LEU A 27 2.83 -5.97 -8.48
N VAL A 28 2.57 -5.98 -7.17
CA VAL A 28 2.83 -7.13 -6.29
C VAL A 28 2.13 -8.39 -6.81
N THR A 29 0.84 -8.28 -7.15
CA THR A 29 0.05 -9.40 -7.66
C THR A 29 0.65 -10.00 -8.94
N ILE A 30 1.04 -9.16 -9.90
CA ILE A 30 1.63 -9.62 -11.16
C ILE A 30 3.00 -10.26 -10.91
N VAL A 31 3.83 -9.65 -10.07
CA VAL A 31 5.16 -10.17 -9.73
C VAL A 31 5.07 -11.56 -9.09
N LEU A 32 4.20 -11.74 -8.08
CA LEU A 32 4.03 -13.04 -7.43
C LEU A 32 3.48 -14.10 -8.40
N LYS A 33 2.52 -13.74 -9.26
CA LYS A 33 2.00 -14.65 -10.29
C LYS A 33 3.07 -15.08 -11.29
N LYS A 34 3.97 -14.18 -11.69
CA LYS A 34 5.05 -14.45 -12.65
C LYS A 34 6.18 -15.24 -12.00
N ALA A 35 6.53 -14.94 -10.75
CA ALA A 35 7.50 -15.70 -9.99
C ALA A 35 7.03 -17.15 -9.71
N LYS A 36 5.74 -17.36 -9.43
CA LYS A 36 5.13 -18.71 -9.35
C LYS A 36 5.27 -19.52 -10.64
N LYS A 37 5.42 -18.86 -11.79
CA LYS A 37 5.69 -19.51 -13.09
C LYS A 37 7.19 -19.74 -13.36
N GLY A 38 8.05 -19.48 -12.39
CA GLY A 38 9.50 -19.69 -12.50
C GLY A 38 10.27 -18.55 -13.18
N MET A 39 9.64 -17.40 -13.44
CA MET A 39 10.32 -16.25 -14.04
C MET A 39 11.27 -15.57 -13.04
N ARG A 40 12.44 -15.15 -13.51
CA ARG A 40 13.42 -14.43 -12.70
C ARG A 40 13.04 -12.96 -12.53
N ALA A 41 13.50 -12.35 -11.45
CA ALA A 41 13.22 -10.94 -11.15
C ALA A 41 13.61 -9.99 -12.30
N ALA A 42 14.73 -10.26 -12.99
CA ALA A 42 15.17 -9.45 -14.13
C ALA A 42 14.24 -9.56 -15.35
N GLU A 43 13.70 -10.74 -15.62
CA GLU A 43 12.75 -10.95 -16.71
C GLU A 43 11.43 -10.24 -16.42
N ILE A 44 10.92 -10.39 -15.19
CA ILE A 44 9.70 -9.71 -14.73
C ILE A 44 9.88 -8.19 -14.78
N ALA A 45 11.03 -7.67 -14.34
CA ALA A 45 11.36 -6.25 -14.41
C ALA A 45 11.33 -5.72 -15.85
N GLY A 46 11.92 -6.46 -16.79
CA GLY A 46 11.87 -6.11 -18.21
C GLY A 46 10.45 -6.13 -18.78
N MET A 47 9.63 -7.11 -18.40
CA MET A 47 8.23 -7.20 -18.86
C MET A 47 7.32 -6.11 -18.31
N LEU A 48 7.61 -5.61 -17.10
CA LEU A 48 6.80 -4.60 -16.41
C LEU A 48 7.39 -3.20 -16.54
N GLU A 49 8.51 -3.05 -17.25
CA GLU A 49 9.28 -1.79 -17.33
C GLU A 49 9.60 -1.20 -15.94
N GLU A 50 9.82 -2.09 -14.98
CA GLU A 50 10.04 -1.75 -13.57
C GLU A 50 11.49 -1.99 -13.15
N LYS A 51 11.91 -1.37 -12.04
CA LYS A 51 13.27 -1.57 -11.52
C LYS A 51 13.40 -2.99 -10.97
N VAL A 52 14.48 -3.69 -11.35
CA VAL A 52 14.83 -5.03 -10.83
C VAL A 52 14.83 -5.06 -9.30
N ALA A 53 15.34 -4.00 -8.66
CA ALA A 53 15.35 -3.85 -7.20
C ALA A 53 13.95 -3.84 -6.57
N CYS A 54 12.96 -3.23 -7.24
CA CYS A 54 11.56 -3.26 -6.78
C CYS A 54 11.02 -4.70 -6.79
N ILE A 55 11.24 -5.42 -7.90
CA ILE A 55 10.80 -6.81 -8.05
C ILE A 55 11.47 -7.70 -7.00
N GLN A 56 12.78 -7.56 -6.82
CA GLN A 56 13.54 -8.30 -5.80
C GLN A 56 13.02 -8.02 -4.39
N THR A 57 12.65 -6.77 -4.08
CA THR A 57 12.12 -6.43 -2.76
C THR A 57 10.78 -7.13 -2.51
N ILE A 58 9.89 -7.18 -3.50
CA ILE A 58 8.60 -7.89 -3.40
C ILE A 58 8.83 -9.38 -3.14
N LEU A 59 9.73 -10.01 -3.91
CA LEU A 59 10.05 -11.43 -3.75
C LEU A 59 10.70 -11.73 -2.41
N LYS A 60 11.62 -10.86 -1.96
CA LYS A 60 12.27 -10.97 -0.65
C LYS A 60 11.25 -10.87 0.49
N ILE A 61 10.28 -9.96 0.43
CA ILE A 61 9.22 -9.88 1.45
C ILE A 61 8.37 -11.16 1.44
N LYS A 62 8.06 -11.72 0.26
CA LYS A 62 7.32 -12.98 0.16
C LYS A 62 8.12 -14.17 0.71
N GLU A 63 9.44 -14.16 0.53
CA GLU A 63 10.34 -15.18 1.08
C GLU A 63 10.47 -15.06 2.60
N GLU A 64 10.63 -13.85 3.13
CA GLU A 64 10.65 -13.56 4.58
C GLU A 64 9.30 -13.88 5.25
N HIS A 65 8.20 -13.67 4.52
CA HIS A 65 6.84 -13.84 5.00
C HIS A 65 5.97 -14.58 3.96
N PRO A 66 6.08 -15.92 3.88
CA PRO A 66 5.33 -16.72 2.90
C PRO A 66 3.82 -16.64 3.10
N ASP A 67 3.35 -16.35 4.31
CA ASP A 67 1.93 -16.23 4.64
C ASP A 67 1.34 -14.86 4.28
N TYR A 68 2.17 -13.88 3.90
CA TYR A 68 1.67 -12.55 3.59
C TYR A 68 0.84 -12.54 2.29
N THR A 69 -0.29 -11.83 2.36
CA THR A 69 -1.09 -11.49 1.18
C THR A 69 -0.40 -10.40 0.35
N GLU A 70 -0.85 -10.25 -0.89
CA GLU A 70 -0.39 -9.20 -1.80
C GLU A 70 -0.52 -7.80 -1.18
N GLU A 71 -1.62 -7.54 -0.48
CA GLU A 71 -1.86 -6.27 0.23
C GLU A 71 -0.87 -6.06 1.37
N GLN A 72 -0.56 -7.10 2.14
CA GLN A 72 0.42 -7.02 3.23
C GLN A 72 1.82 -6.73 2.70
N ILE A 73 2.18 -7.31 1.55
CA ILE A 73 3.46 -7.04 0.88
C ILE A 73 3.49 -5.61 0.34
N ALA A 74 2.41 -5.13 -0.30
CA ALA A 74 2.30 -3.75 -0.78
C ALA A 74 2.39 -2.75 0.39
N MET A 75 1.71 -3.00 1.50
CA MET A 75 1.83 -2.19 2.72
C MET A 75 3.26 -2.20 3.28
N LYS A 76 3.92 -3.36 3.30
CA LYS A 76 5.31 -3.48 3.75
C LYS A 76 6.26 -2.70 2.84
N MET A 77 6.05 -2.74 1.52
CA MET A 77 6.79 -1.96 0.53
C MET A 77 6.64 -0.47 0.79
N ILE A 78 5.41 0.01 1.00
CA ILE A 78 5.13 1.40 1.36
C ILE A 78 5.86 1.76 2.65
N SER A 79 5.76 0.94 3.70
CA SER A 79 6.42 1.20 4.99
C SER A 79 7.96 1.24 4.92
N LYS A 80 8.56 0.49 3.98
CA LYS A 80 10.02 0.47 3.77
C LYS A 80 10.49 1.61 2.86
N SER A 81 9.66 2.09 1.92
CA SER A 81 10.04 3.09 0.91
C SER A 81 9.65 4.52 1.26
N PHE A 82 8.59 4.71 2.06
CA PHE A 82 8.07 6.01 2.49
C PHE A 82 7.49 5.85 3.90
N TYR A 83 7.42 6.94 4.66
CA TYR A 83 6.79 7.01 5.99
C TYR A 83 7.69 6.68 7.19
N PRO A 84 8.39 7.70 7.73
CA PRO A 84 8.48 7.85 9.18
C PRO A 84 7.10 7.67 9.82
N ALA A 85 7.09 7.25 11.09
CA ALA A 85 5.94 6.86 11.93
C ALA A 85 4.73 7.84 12.05
N THR A 86 4.59 8.86 11.20
CA THR A 86 3.62 9.94 11.30
C THR A 86 2.26 9.68 10.64
N LEU A 87 2.09 8.62 9.84
CA LEU A 87 0.79 8.21 9.29
C LEU A 87 0.17 6.98 9.96
N ARG A 88 0.63 6.61 11.16
CA ARG A 88 -0.13 5.72 12.08
C ARG A 88 -1.20 6.50 12.86
N ASN A 89 -1.79 7.53 12.27
CA ASN A 89 -2.85 8.32 12.88
C ASN A 89 -4.03 8.43 11.92
N LYS A 90 -4.84 7.37 11.86
CA LYS A 90 -6.31 7.49 11.75
C LYS A 90 -7.14 6.23 12.06
N GLU A 91 -6.61 5.28 12.82
CA GLU A 91 -7.41 4.21 13.44
C GLU A 91 -7.33 4.22 14.97
N ARG A 92 -7.54 5.40 15.58
CA ARG A 92 -7.80 5.55 17.03
C ARG A 92 -8.81 6.65 17.36
N LEU A 93 -9.89 6.75 16.58
CA LEU A 93 -11.10 7.44 17.03
C LEU A 93 -12.31 6.54 16.79
N ASN A 94 -12.35 5.42 17.48
CA ASN A 94 -13.56 4.63 17.72
C ASN A 94 -13.59 4.15 19.17
N GLU A 95 -13.41 5.04 20.13
CA GLU A 95 -13.86 4.82 21.51
C GLU A 95 -14.19 6.19 22.09
N GLU A 96 -15.33 6.30 22.75
CA GLU A 96 -15.95 7.54 23.26
C GLU A 96 -16.65 8.43 22.22
N ASN A 97 -17.78 7.93 21.69
CA ASN A 97 -19.05 8.69 21.70
C ASN A 97 -20.23 7.71 21.61
N GLY A 98 -20.18 6.65 22.42
CA GLY A 98 -21.33 5.85 22.79
C GLY A 98 -21.96 6.44 24.06
N LYS A 99 -22.59 7.62 23.95
CA LYS A 99 -23.52 8.10 24.98
C LYS A 99 -24.62 8.91 24.32
N PHE A 100 -25.60 8.20 23.78
CA PHE A 100 -26.95 8.72 23.63
C PHE A 100 -27.50 8.97 25.03
N PRO A 101 -27.86 10.21 25.43
CA PRO A 101 -28.81 10.36 26.51
C PRO A 101 -30.20 10.04 25.95
N PHE A 102 -30.76 8.92 26.41
CA PHE A 102 -32.20 8.80 26.52
C PHE A 102 -32.67 9.84 27.54
N ALA A 103 -33.45 10.81 27.09
CA ALA A 103 -34.41 11.58 27.88
C ALA A 103 -35.50 12.09 26.93
#